data_AF-A0AB74E441-F1
#
_entry.id   AF-A0AB74E441-F1
#
_cell.length_a   1.000
_cell.length_b   1.000
_cell.length_c   1.000
_cell.angle_alpha   90.00
_cell.angle_beta   90.00
_cell.angle_gamma   90.00
#
_symmetry.space_group_name_H-M   'P 1'
#
loop_
_entity.id
_entity.type
_entity.pdbx_description
1 polymer ?
#
loop_
_entity_poly.entity_id
_entity_poly.type
_entity_poly.pdbx_seq_one_letter_code
_entity_poly.pdbx_strand_id
1 'polypeptide(L)' 'MRPALSDYQHVASGKVREIYRVDDEHLLLVASDRISAYDYV' A
#
# COMPACT_ATOMS: atom_id res chain seq x y z
N MET A 1 -13.47 -0.63 -16.57
CA MET A 1 -13.79 -0.72 -15.13
C MET A 1 -12.47 -0.68 -14.37
N ARG A 2 -12.38 -0.01 -13.22
CA ARG A 2 -11.17 -0.07 -12.39
C ARG A 2 -11.29 -1.26 -11.43
N PRO A 3 -10.23 -2.07 -11.24
CA PRO A 3 -10.25 -3.17 -10.28
C PRO A 3 -10.39 -2.65 -8.85
N ALA A 4 -10.88 -3.50 -7.95
CA ALA A 4 -10.90 -3.21 -6.53
C ALA A 4 -9.53 -3.49 -5.92
N LEU A 5 -9.18 -2.82 -4.82
CA LEU A 5 -7.90 -3.05 -4.15
C LEU A 5 -7.75 -4.50 -3.64
N SER A 6 -8.88 -5.14 -3.30
CA SER A 6 -8.95 -6.55 -2.91
C SER A 6 -8.51 -7.54 -3.99
N ASP A 7 -8.44 -7.09 -5.25
CA ASP A 7 -8.01 -7.93 -6.37
C ASP A 7 -6.48 -8.10 -6.39
N TYR A 8 -5.74 -7.29 -5.63
CA TYR A 8 -4.28 -7.34 -5.53
C TYR A 8 -3.81 -8.02 -4.25
N GLN A 9 -2.68 -8.73 -4.32
CA GLN A 9 -2.07 -9.32 -3.13
C GLN A 9 -1.37 -8.24 -2.31
N HIS A 10 -1.74 -8.11 -1.03
CA HIS A 10 -1.00 -7.28 -0.09
C HIS A 10 0.40 -7.85 0.16
N VAL A 11 1.43 -6.99 0.05
CA VAL A 11 2.84 -7.37 0.21
C VAL A 11 3.38 -6.88 1.55
N ALA A 12 3.17 -5.59 1.87
CA ALA A 12 3.70 -4.99 3.08
C ALA A 12 2.91 -3.75 3.50
N SER A 13 2.87 -3.50 4.82
CA SER A 13 2.36 -2.27 5.41
C SER A 13 3.51 -1.53 6.10
N GLY A 14 3.71 -0.27 5.74
CA GLY A 14 4.56 0.67 6.46
C GLY A 14 3.74 1.55 7.41
N LYS A 15 4.42 2.53 8.03
CA LYS A 15 3.78 3.50 8.92
C LYS A 15 2.61 4.23 8.26
N VAL A 16 2.78 4.65 7.01
CA VAL A 16 1.86 5.56 6.30
C VAL A 16 1.55 5.12 4.86
N ARG A 17 2.04 3.95 4.45
CA ARG A 17 1.90 3.43 3.08
C ARG A 17 1.68 1.93 3.09
N GLU A 18 0.94 1.44 2.11
CA GLU A 18 0.79 0.01 1.83
C GLU A 18 1.32 -0.30 0.43
N ILE A 19 1.78 -1.53 0.24
CA ILE A 19 2.32 -2.03 -1.01
C ILE A 19 1.55 -3.29 -1.41
N TYR A 20 1.06 -3.30 -2.65
CA TYR A 20 0.34 -4.41 -3.25
C TYR A 20 1.05 -4.88 -4.52
N ARG A 21 1.02 -6.18 -4.80
CA ARG A 21 1.52 -6.76 -6.04
C ARG A 21 0.44 -6.72 -7.11
N VAL A 22 0.76 -6.13 -8.26
CA VAL A 22 -0.12 -6.12 -9.45
C VAL A 22 0.19 -7.35 -10.31
N ASP A 23 1.47 -7.56 -10.62
CA ASP A 23 2.01 -8.72 -11.32
C ASP A 23 3.50 -8.91 -10.93
N ASP A 24 4.25 -9.71 -11.68
CA ASP A 24 5.64 -10.05 -11.35
C ASP A 24 6.62 -8.88 -11.52
N GLU A 25 6.25 -7.82 -12.27
CA GLU A 25 7.11 -6.66 -12.54
C GLU A 25 6.57 -5.36 -11.92
N HIS A 26 5.31 -5.33 -11.50
CA HIS A 26 4.64 -4.11 -11.04
C HIS A 26 4.12 -4.17 -9.60
N LEU A 27 4.34 -3.06 -8.89
CA LEU A 27 3.80 -2.81 -7.56
C LEU A 27 2.87 -1.60 -7.57
N LEU A 28 1.82 -1.66 -6.76
CA LEU A 28 0.96 -0.54 -6.44
C LEU A 28 1.31 0.00 -5.05
N LEU A 29 1.68 1.27 -4.98
CA LEU A 29 1.94 1.98 -3.74
C LEU A 29 0.70 2.81 -3.36
N VAL A 30 0.12 2.53 -2.20
CA VAL A 30 -1.04 3.25 -1.67
C VAL A 30 -0.58 4.16 -0.54
N ALA A 31 -0.75 5.47 -0.72
CA ALA A 31 -0.53 6.44 0.35
C ALA A 31 -1.79 6.51 1.23
N SER A 32 -1.60 6.41 2.54
CA SER A 32 -2.66 6.66 3.51
C SER A 32 -2.59 8.10 4.02
N ASP A 33 -3.66 8.55 4.68
CA ASP A 33 -3.69 9.84 5.37
C ASP A 33 -2.99 9.79 6.75
N ARG A 34 -2.40 8.66 7.14
CA ARG A 34 -1.63 8.55 8.39
C ARG A 34 -0.36 9.40 8.28
N ILE A 35 0.04 9.99 9.39
CA ILE A 35 1.28 10.78 9.53
C ILE A 35 2.06 10.29 10.75
N SER A 36 3.39 10.33 10.69
CA SER A 36 4.23 9.92 11.82
C SER A 36 5.03 11.09 12.38
N ALA A 37 5.12 11.20 13.70
CA ALA A 37 5.99 12.15 14.41
C ALA A 37 6.60 11.47 15.65
N TYR A 38 7.85 11.80 16.00
CA TYR A 38 8.56 11.20 17.14
C TYR A 38 8.56 9.66 17.14
N ASP A 39 8.80 9.07 15.97
CA ASP A 39 8.77 7.62 15.71
C ASP A 39 7.42 6.92 15.94
N TYR A 40 6.37 7.66 16.28
CA TYR A 40 5.01 7.16 16.46
C TYR A 40 4.13 7.43 15.23
N VAL A 41 3.10 6.61 15.03
CA VAL A 41 2.09 6.76 13.96
C VAL A 41 0.71 6.91 14.57
#